data_AF-A0A4Y9FF28-F1
#
_entry.id   AF-A0A4Y9FF28-F1
#
_cell.length_a   1.000
_cell.length_b   1.000
_cell.length_c   1.000
_cell.angle_alpha   90.00
_cell.angle_beta   90.00
_cell.angle_gamma   90.00
#
_symmetry.space_group_name_H-M   'P 1'
#
loop_
_entity.id
_entity.type
_entity.pdbx_description
1 polymer ?
#
loop_
_entity_poly.entity_id
_entity_poly.type
_entity_poly.pdbx_seq_one_letter_code
_entity_poly.pdbx_strand_id
1 'polypeptide(L)'
;MLEAIVLAHLRYLENVERFMEGGPEPALTPPTECSLGRWLAGEGRGAYGHLPAFQEVVSLHERFHSLTAEAVSLKQEGKEAEARERMNEAYRLFGRIEHLLLRLDEERL
;
A
#
# COMPACT_ATOMS: atom_id res chain seq x y z
N MET A 1 -4.84 -7.57 14.10
CA MET A 1 -4.59 -7.84 12.66
C MET A 1 -4.28 -6.53 11.92
N LEU A 2 -5.19 -5.56 11.96
CA LEU A 2 -5.03 -4.27 11.27
C LEU A 2 -3.77 -3.51 11.65
N GLU A 3 -3.48 -3.36 12.94
CA GLU A 3 -2.28 -2.67 13.43
C GLU A 3 -0.98 -3.20 12.80
N ALA A 4 -0.83 -4.54 12.73
CA ALA A 4 0.35 -5.16 12.12
C ALA A 4 0.44 -4.89 10.61
N ILE A 5 -0.70 -4.82 9.91
CA ILE A 5 -0.75 -4.45 8.48
C ILE A 5 -0.32 -3.00 8.30
N VAL A 6 -0.85 -2.09 9.12
CA VAL A 6 -0.54 -0.65 9.06
C VAL A 6 0.94 -0.42 9.34
N LEU A 7 1.48 -0.98 10.42
CA LEU A 7 2.90 -0.84 10.76
C LEU A 7 3.82 -1.38 9.66
N ALA A 8 3.48 -2.52 9.04
CA ALA A 8 4.26 -3.08 7.95
C ALA A 8 4.31 -2.15 6.72
N HIS A 9 3.18 -1.52 6.37
CA HIS A 9 3.11 -0.60 5.23
C HIS A 9 3.74 0.77 5.53
N LEU A 10 3.66 1.26 6.77
CA LEU A 10 4.40 2.45 7.19
C LEU A 10 5.90 2.22 7.07
N ARG A 11 6.41 1.08 7.55
CA ARG A 11 7.83 0.72 7.38
C ARG A 11 8.23 0.62 5.91
N TYR A 12 7.36 0.06 5.07
CA TYR A 12 7.57 -0.01 3.64
C TYR A 12 7.68 1.40 3.02
N LEU A 13 6.74 2.29 3.33
CA LEU A 13 6.75 3.68 2.86
C LEU A 13 8.01 4.43 3.32
N GLU A 14 8.41 4.28 4.57
CA GLU A 14 9.65 4.88 5.10
C GLU A 14 10.90 4.40 4.33
N ASN A 15 10.97 3.13 3.95
CA ASN A 15 12.10 2.62 3.17
C ASN A 15 12.14 3.25 1.77
N VAL A 16 10.98 3.41 1.13
CA VAL A 16 10.90 4.08 -0.18
C VAL A 16 11.22 5.57 -0.04
N GLU A 17 10.74 6.23 1.01
CA GLU A 17 11.03 7.64 1.28
C GLU A 17 12.52 7.88 1.51
N ARG A 18 13.19 7.01 2.29
CA ARG A 18 14.65 7.08 2.47
C ARG A 18 15.41 6.96 1.14
N PHE A 19 14.90 6.20 0.18
CA PHE A 19 15.48 6.14 -1.16
C PHE A 19 15.27 7.45 -1.93
N MET A 20 14.11 8.09 -1.79
CA MET A 20 13.87 9.42 -2.37
C MET A 20 14.89 10.46 -1.87
N GLU A 21 15.34 10.32 -0.62
CA GLU A 21 16.35 11.17 0.03
C GLU A 21 17.80 10.79 -0.30
N GLY A 22 18.04 9.82 -1.20
CA GLY A 22 19.37 9.39 -1.60
C GLY A 22 19.94 8.22 -0.78
N GLY A 23 19.10 7.55 0.00
CA GLY A 23 19.41 6.28 0.65
C GLY A 23 19.54 5.10 -0.33
N PRO A 24 19.71 3.88 0.18
CA PRO A 24 19.81 2.67 -0.65
C PRO A 24 18.48 2.35 -1.34
N GLU A 25 18.56 1.66 -2.48
CA GLU A 25 17.38 1.15 -3.19
C GLU A 25 16.53 0.25 -2.27
N PRO A 26 15.20 0.47 -2.17
CA PRO A 26 14.35 -0.27 -1.26
C PRO A 26 13.96 -1.61 -1.87
N ALA A 27 13.79 -2.64 -1.03
CA ALA A 27 13.16 -3.87 -1.46
C ALA A 27 11.65 -3.63 -1.66
N LEU A 28 11.20 -3.70 -2.92
CA LEU A 28 9.79 -3.56 -3.27
C LEU A 28 9.08 -4.92 -3.15
N THR A 29 8.31 -5.10 -2.09
CA THR A 29 7.47 -6.30 -1.92
C THR A 29 6.31 -6.28 -2.91
N PRO A 30 6.05 -7.35 -3.67
CA PRO A 30 4.86 -7.46 -4.50
C PRO A 30 3.56 -7.34 -3.68
N PRO A 31 2.49 -6.77 -4.23
CA PRO A 31 1.22 -6.63 -3.50
C PRO A 31 0.69 -7.98 -3.02
N THR A 32 0.85 -9.05 -3.81
CA THR A 32 0.40 -10.40 -3.44
C THR A 32 1.21 -11.06 -2.32
N GLU A 33 2.39 -10.54 -2.02
CA GLU A 33 3.33 -11.10 -1.03
C GLU A 33 3.42 -10.30 0.26
N CYS A 34 2.70 -9.19 0.39
CA CYS A 34 2.56 -8.50 1.67
C CYS A 34 1.50 -9.19 2.56
N SER A 35 1.50 -8.89 3.87
CA SER A 35 0.53 -9.49 4.81
C SER A 35 -0.92 -9.16 4.46
N LEU A 36 -1.18 -7.94 3.99
CA LEU A 36 -2.51 -7.52 3.53
C LEU A 36 -2.92 -8.26 2.26
N GLY A 37 -2.06 -8.33 1.24
CA GLY A 37 -2.35 -9.02 -0.01
C GLY A 37 -2.68 -10.50 0.18
N ARG A 38 -1.93 -11.20 1.05
CA ARG A 38 -2.26 -12.58 1.42
C ARG A 38 -3.63 -12.72 2.07
N TRP A 39 -3.99 -11.78 2.95
CA TRP A 39 -5.30 -11.76 3.59
C TRP A 39 -6.42 -11.44 2.58
N LEU A 40 -6.22 -10.45 1.70
CA LEU A 40 -7.15 -10.09 0.63
C LEU A 40 -7.41 -11.25 -0.33
N ALA A 41 -6.41 -12.09 -0.63
CA ALA A 41 -6.58 -13.25 -1.49
C ALA A 41 -7.23 -14.45 -0.78
N GLY A 42 -7.14 -14.51 0.55
CA GLY A 42 -7.61 -15.61 1.39
C GLY A 42 -8.85 -15.27 2.20
N GLU A 43 -8.70 -15.24 3.52
CA GLU A 43 -9.79 -15.08 4.49
C GLU A 43 -10.64 -13.82 4.21
N GLY A 44 -9.99 -12.69 3.90
CA GLY A 44 -10.68 -11.44 3.65
C GLY A 44 -11.66 -11.53 2.49
N ARG A 45 -11.30 -12.24 1.42
CA ARG A 45 -12.18 -12.46 0.27
C ARG A 45 -13.41 -13.30 0.63
N GLY A 46 -13.22 -14.32 1.45
CA GLY A 46 -14.31 -15.19 1.89
C GLY A 46 -15.31 -14.45 2.77
N ALA A 47 -14.82 -13.66 3.73
CA ALA A 47 -15.66 -12.94 4.69
C ALA A 47 -16.28 -11.67 4.10
N TYR A 48 -15.51 -10.86 3.39
CA TYR A 48 -15.89 -9.49 3.01
C TYR A 48 -15.95 -9.26 1.50
N GLY A 49 -15.65 -10.26 0.67
CA GLY A 49 -15.54 -10.10 -0.78
C GLY A 49 -16.80 -9.56 -1.47
N HIS A 50 -17.96 -9.68 -0.84
CA HIS A 50 -19.23 -9.14 -1.35
C HIS A 50 -19.42 -7.64 -1.05
N LEU A 51 -18.62 -7.05 -0.16
CA LEU A 51 -18.73 -5.66 0.24
C LEU A 51 -18.00 -4.74 -0.75
N PRO A 52 -18.62 -3.63 -1.19
CA PRO A 52 -17.95 -2.64 -2.04
C PRO A 52 -16.66 -2.08 -1.41
N ALA A 53 -16.66 -1.88 -0.09
CA ALA A 53 -15.48 -1.41 0.64
C ALA A 53 -14.28 -2.37 0.51
N PHE A 54 -14.52 -3.68 0.51
CA PHE A 54 -13.46 -4.67 0.33
C PHE A 54 -12.88 -4.60 -1.10
N GLN A 55 -13.74 -4.51 -2.12
CA GLN A 55 -13.29 -4.39 -3.51
C GLN A 55 -12.49 -3.11 -3.74
N GLU A 56 -12.88 -2.02 -3.07
CA GLU A 56 -12.11 -0.77 -3.08
C GLU A 56 -10.72 -0.97 -2.45
N VAL A 57 -10.60 -1.64 -1.29
CA VAL A 57 -9.29 -1.95 -0.69
C VAL A 57 -8.40 -2.73 -1.64
N VAL A 58 -8.92 -3.76 -2.31
CA VAL A 58 -8.14 -4.58 -3.28
C VAL A 58 -7.55 -3.69 -4.38
N SER A 59 -8.38 -2.89 -5.03
CA SER A 59 -7.96 -2.00 -6.12
C SER A 59 -6.94 -0.94 -5.67
N LEU A 60 -7.22 -0.28 -4.54
CA LEU A 60 -6.32 0.75 -4.00
C LEU A 60 -4.98 0.19 -3.56
N HIS A 61 -4.97 -1.03 -3.00
CA HIS A 61 -3.76 -1.70 -2.55
C HIS A 61 -2.85 -2.08 -3.73
N GLU A 62 -3.40 -2.61 -4.82
CA GLU A 62 -2.64 -2.86 -6.05
C GLU A 62 -2.04 -1.56 -6.61
N ARG A 63 -2.85 -0.49 -6.67
CA ARG A 63 -2.39 0.82 -7.15
C ARG A 63 -1.31 1.42 -6.25
N PHE A 64 -1.41 1.26 -4.93
CA PHE A 64 -0.40 1.69 -3.96
C PHE A 64 0.97 1.07 -4.25
N HIS A 65 1.03 -0.25 -4.46
CA HIS A 65 2.28 -0.93 -4.79
C HIS A 65 2.81 -0.50 -6.17
N SER A 66 1.94 -0.32 -7.16
CA SER A 66 2.33 0.22 -8.47
C SER A 66 2.96 1.61 -8.35
N LEU A 67 2.33 2.53 -7.61
CA LEU A 67 2.81 3.90 -7.44
C LEU A 67 4.17 3.96 -6.75
N THR A 68 4.41 3.13 -5.75
CA THR A 68 5.72 3.10 -5.06
C THR A 68 6.81 2.51 -5.94
N ALA A 69 6.51 1.50 -6.76
CA ALA A 69 7.45 1.01 -7.78
C ALA A 69 7.74 2.05 -8.88
N GLU A 70 6.71 2.75 -9.35
CA GLU A 70 6.84 3.86 -10.29
C GLU A 70 7.70 5.00 -9.71
N ALA A 71 7.51 5.34 -8.43
CA ALA A 71 8.32 6.36 -7.75
C ALA A 71 9.81 5.98 -7.72
N VAL A 72 10.13 4.72 -7.41
CA VAL A 72 11.51 4.21 -7.43
C VAL A 72 12.11 4.30 -8.82
N SER A 73 11.40 3.86 -9.87
CA SER A 73 11.86 3.96 -11.27
C SER A 73 12.12 5.41 -11.68
N LEU A 74 11.19 6.32 -11.37
CA LEU A 74 11.33 7.75 -11.70
C LEU A 74 12.53 8.38 -10.98
N LYS A 75 12.78 8.02 -9.71
CA LYS A 75 13.95 8.48 -8.96
C LYS A 75 15.25 7.98 -9.60
N GLN A 76 15.30 6.72 -10.05
CA GLN A 76 16.45 6.16 -10.77
C GLN A 76 16.71 6.87 -12.11
N GLU A 77 15.65 7.34 -12.77
CA GLU A 77 15.72 8.14 -13.99
C GLU A 77 16.07 9.63 -13.76
N GLY A 78 16.23 10.06 -12.50
CA GLY A 78 16.49 11.45 -12.13
C GLY A 78 15.26 12.38 -12.21
N LYS A 79 14.06 11.82 -12.36
CA LYS A 79 12.78 12.55 -12.43
C LYS A 79 12.21 12.78 -11.03
N GLU A 80 12.87 13.64 -10.27
CA GLU A 80 12.59 13.81 -8.84
C GLU A 80 11.20 14.36 -8.53
N ALA A 81 10.70 15.29 -9.34
CA ALA A 81 9.39 15.89 -9.14
C ALA A 81 8.28 14.84 -9.34
N GLU A 82 8.35 14.08 -10.43
CA GLU A 82 7.38 13.03 -10.74
C GLU A 82 7.46 11.89 -9.71
N ALA A 83 8.66 11.51 -9.26
CA ALA A 83 8.82 10.52 -8.20
C ALA A 83 8.14 10.97 -6.90
N ARG A 84 8.32 12.24 -6.52
CA ARG A 84 7.66 12.84 -5.36
C ARG A 84 6.15 12.88 -5.49
N GLU A 85 5.62 13.17 -6.68
CA GLU A 85 4.18 13.13 -6.94
C GLU A 85 3.59 11.73 -6.73
N ARG A 86 4.26 10.68 -7.23
CA ARG A 86 3.85 9.28 -7.02
C ARG A 86 3.87 8.89 -5.55
N MET A 87 4.89 9.33 -4.80
CA MET A 87 4.93 9.12 -3.35
C MET A 87 3.76 9.81 -2.64
N ASN A 88 3.47 11.07 -2.98
CA ASN A 88 2.33 11.78 -2.41
C ASN A 88 0.99 11.07 -2.70
N GLU A 89 0.83 10.51 -3.90
CA GLU A 89 -0.34 9.70 -4.25
C GLU A 89 -0.39 8.40 -3.44
N ALA A 90 0.73 7.68 -3.30
CA ALA A 90 0.81 6.47 -2.50
C ALA A 90 0.42 6.71 -1.03
N TYR A 91 0.89 7.80 -0.41
CA TYR A 91 0.47 8.18 0.95
C TYR A 91 -1.04 8.43 1.06
N ARG A 92 -1.64 9.11 0.08
CA ARG A 92 -3.10 9.33 0.04
C ARG A 92 -3.86 8.01 -0.08
N LEU A 93 -3.41 7.10 -0.95
CA LEU A 93 -4.04 5.79 -1.09
C LEU A 93 -3.92 4.97 0.18
N PHE A 94 -2.76 5.01 0.83
CA PHE A 94 -2.57 4.29 2.09
C PHE A 94 -3.52 4.77 3.19
N GLY A 95 -3.71 6.09 3.35
CA GLY A 95 -4.69 6.62 4.29
C GLY A 95 -6.13 6.19 3.98
N ARG A 96 -6.49 6.07 2.70
CA ARG A 96 -7.81 5.55 2.29
C ARG A 96 -7.94 4.05 2.59
N ILE A 97 -6.90 3.26 2.32
CA ILE A 97 -6.86 1.82 2.64
C ILE A 97 -7.04 1.61 4.13
N GLU A 98 -6.29 2.33 4.98
CA GLU A 98 -6.40 2.25 6.44
C GLU A 98 -7.84 2.54 6.91
N HIS A 99 -8.43 3.63 6.41
CA HIS A 99 -9.82 3.98 6.75
C HIS A 99 -10.82 2.88 6.35
N LEU A 100 -10.68 2.28 5.17
CA LEU A 100 -11.57 1.21 4.72
C LEU A 100 -11.38 -0.07 5.53
N LEU A 101 -10.14 -0.40 5.90
CA LEU A 101 -9.86 -1.57 6.74
C LEU A 101 -10.44 -1.41 8.15
N LEU A 102 -10.42 -0.20 8.72
CA LEU A 102 -11.11 0.09 9.99
C LEU A 102 -12.61 -0.19 9.87
N ARG A 103 -13.25 0.31 8.81
CA ARG A 103 -14.67 0.06 8.56
C ARG A 103 -15.01 -1.43 8.40
N LEU A 104 -14.14 -2.21 7.75
CA LEU A 104 -14.34 -3.65 7.61
C LEU A 104 -14.20 -4.40 8.94
N ASP A 105 -13.35 -3.91 9.85
CA ASP A 105 -13.20 -4.49 11.20
C ASP A 105 -14.42 -4.18 12.09
N GLU A 106 -15.05 -3.01 11.92
CA GLU A 106 -16.31 -2.64 12.58
C GLU A 106 -17.48 -3.54 12.15
N GLU A 107 -17.57 -3.91 10.86
CA GLU A 107 -18.59 -4.83 10.33
C GLU A 107 -18.41 -6.29 10.80
N ARG A 108 -17.29 -6.60 11.47
CA ARG A 108 -17.04 -7.93 12.06
C ARG A 108 -17.72 -8.11 13.42
N LEU A 109 -18.06 -7.02 14.09
CA LEU A 109 -18.65 -6.98 15.45
C LEU A 109 -20.18 -6.96 15.38
#